data_AF-A0A9D1K4N2-F1
#
_entry.id   AF-A0A9D1K4N2-F1
#
_cell.length_a   1.000
_cell.length_b   1.000
_cell.length_c   1.000
_cell.angle_alpha   90.00
_cell.angle_beta   90.00
_cell.angle_gamma   90.00
#
_symmetry.space_group_name_H-M   'P 1'
#
loop_
_entity.id
_entity.type
_entity.pdbx_description
1 polymer ?
#
loop_
_entity_poly.entity_id
_entity_poly.type
_entity_poly.pdbx_seq_one_letter_code
_entity_poly.pdbx_strand_id
1 'polypeptide(L)'
;MQIKSFTLAEVLTTIGIIGIVAAMTLPNIINKAEKYILKNQFRKTYSVLQQALLKSQADLGYKPACFYIKPGGKLTTTSNNQGGIRTECLILSQTLMKNLNIIAHCKNNAYPTCIPKYKGFDTIKLEDNPDMTEDEVHAQLNGIKSYWQSNILYKNPVYVLADGQIVLHYN
;
A
#
# COMPACT_ATOMS: atom_id res chain seq x y z
N MET A 1 -16.87 54.65 -29.20
CA MET A 1 -15.98 53.57 -28.73
C MET A 1 -16.50 52.26 -29.30
N GLN A 2 -15.86 51.73 -30.35
CA GLN A 2 -16.30 50.50 -31.03
C GLN A 2 -15.80 49.29 -30.23
N ILE A 3 -16.70 48.56 -29.60
CA ILE A 3 -16.38 47.31 -28.90
C ILE A 3 -16.27 46.23 -29.98
N LYS A 4 -15.09 45.62 -30.15
CA LYS A 4 -14.91 44.47 -31.06
C LYS A 4 -15.76 43.31 -30.50
N SER A 5 -16.88 43.00 -31.15
CA SER A 5 -17.72 41.85 -30.81
C SER A 5 -17.11 40.59 -31.41
N PHE A 6 -16.84 39.58 -30.58
CA PHE A 6 -16.40 38.27 -31.06
C PHE A 6 -17.47 37.63 -31.93
N THR A 7 -17.08 37.12 -33.10
CA THR A 7 -18.01 36.39 -33.96
C THR A 7 -18.24 34.99 -33.39
N LEU A 8 -19.44 34.43 -33.58
CA LEU A 8 -19.75 33.07 -33.14
C LEU A 8 -18.75 32.03 -33.71
N ALA A 9 -18.30 32.25 -34.95
CA ALA A 9 -17.33 31.40 -35.62
C ALA A 9 -15.94 31.44 -34.95
N GLU A 10 -15.49 32.60 -34.50
CA GLU A 10 -14.22 32.78 -33.79
C GLU A 10 -14.22 32.08 -32.42
N VAL A 11 -15.33 32.15 -31.69
CA VAL A 11 -15.48 31.45 -30.40
C VAL A 11 -15.56 29.92 -30.62
N LEU A 12 -16.24 29.45 -31.65
CA LEU A 12 -16.39 28.01 -31.92
C LEU A 12 -15.06 27.35 -32.30
N THR A 13 -14.29 28.02 -33.16
CA THR A 13 -12.95 27.53 -33.57
C THR A 13 -11.97 27.52 -32.41
N THR A 14 -11.99 28.54 -31.55
CA THR A 14 -11.11 28.59 -30.37
C THR A 14 -11.46 27.53 -29.32
N ILE A 15 -12.75 27.31 -29.02
CA ILE A 15 -13.18 26.22 -28.13
C ILE A 15 -12.83 24.85 -28.75
N GLY A 16 -12.98 24.69 -30.07
CA GLY A 16 -12.60 23.46 -30.78
C GLY A 16 -11.11 23.14 -30.66
N ILE A 17 -10.24 24.13 -30.86
CA ILE A 17 -8.78 23.97 -30.72
C ILE A 17 -8.40 23.65 -29.27
N ILE A 18 -8.94 24.40 -28.30
CA ILE A 18 -8.68 24.14 -26.87
C ILE A 18 -9.16 22.75 -26.47
N GLY A 19 -10.32 22.31 -26.98
CA GLY A 19 -10.87 20.98 -26.72
C GLY A 19 -9.95 19.84 -27.19
N ILE A 20 -9.38 19.95 -28.39
CA ILE A 20 -8.45 18.94 -28.93
C ILE A 20 -7.15 18.91 -28.12
N VAL A 21 -6.57 20.07 -27.82
CA VAL A 21 -5.32 20.16 -27.05
C VAL A 21 -5.52 19.66 -25.61
N ALA A 22 -6.65 19.99 -24.98
CA ALA A 22 -7.02 19.46 -23.68
C ALA A 22 -7.16 17.93 -23.71
N ALA A 23 -7.83 17.37 -24.72
CA ALA A 23 -7.99 15.93 -24.87
C ALA A 23 -6.64 15.19 -24.98
N MET A 24 -5.63 15.78 -25.64
CA MET A 24 -4.29 15.19 -25.73
C MET A 24 -3.46 15.33 -24.45
N THR A 25 -3.74 16.32 -23.61
CA THR A 25 -2.92 16.65 -22.43
C THR A 25 -3.48 16.07 -21.13
N LEU A 26 -4.80 15.95 -20.99
CA LEU A 26 -5.47 15.43 -19.79
C LEU A 26 -4.97 14.03 -19.36
N PRO A 27 -4.86 13.02 -20.25
CA PRO A 27 -4.44 11.68 -19.86
C PRO A 27 -3.02 11.67 -19.26
N ASN A 28 -2.11 12.44 -19.85
CA ASN A 28 -0.72 12.53 -19.40
C ASN A 28 -0.59 13.21 -18.04
N ILE A 29 -1.42 14.22 -17.76
CA ILE A 29 -1.41 14.92 -16.47
C ILE A 29 -2.02 14.04 -15.38
N ILE A 30 -3.15 13.35 -15.66
CA ILE A 30 -3.80 12.44 -14.71
C ILE A 30 -2.83 11.32 -14.30
N ASN A 31 -2.19 10.66 -15.26
CA ASN A 31 -1.21 9.60 -14.98
C ASN A 31 -0.03 10.09 -14.10
N LYS A 32 0.42 11.34 -14.28
CA LYS A 32 1.48 11.94 -13.45
C LYS A 32 0.96 12.32 -12.06
N ALA A 33 -0.25 12.86 -11.97
CA ALA A 33 -0.88 13.22 -10.71
C ALA A 33 -1.13 11.98 -9.83
N GLU A 34 -1.63 10.89 -10.40
CA GLU A 34 -1.83 9.62 -9.68
C GLU A 34 -0.53 9.09 -9.06
N LYS A 35 0.57 9.09 -9.81
CA LYS A 35 1.89 8.68 -9.29
C LYS A 35 2.34 9.57 -8.12
N TYR A 36 2.09 10.87 -8.21
CA TYR A 36 2.43 11.82 -7.15
C TYR A 36 1.56 11.61 -5.90
N ILE A 37 0.25 11.39 -6.09
CA ILE A 37 -0.70 11.08 -5.03
C ILE A 37 -0.28 9.80 -4.30
N LEU A 38 0.02 8.72 -5.04
CA LEU A 38 0.45 7.45 -4.45
C LEU A 38 1.73 7.59 -3.63
N LYS A 39 2.72 8.34 -4.16
CA LYS A 39 3.97 8.63 -3.44
C LYS A 39 3.71 9.37 -2.13
N ASN A 40 2.82 10.36 -2.15
CA ASN A 40 2.50 11.14 -0.96
C ASN A 40 1.71 10.32 0.07
N GLN A 41 0.76 9.50 -0.39
CA GLN A 41 0.04 8.56 0.47
C GLN A 41 1.01 7.61 1.16
N PHE A 42 1.95 6.99 0.42
CA PHE A 42 2.96 6.12 1.00
C PHE A 42 3.83 6.82 2.06
N ARG A 43 4.31 8.04 1.76
CA ARG A 43 5.11 8.83 2.72
C ARG A 43 4.32 9.17 3.99
N LYS A 44 3.03 9.46 3.86
CA LYS A 44 2.14 9.70 5.01
C LYS A 44 2.03 8.43 5.85
N THR A 45 1.72 7.30 5.25
CA THR A 45 1.63 6.00 5.95
C THR A 45 2.93 5.66 6.69
N TYR A 46 4.07 5.82 6.02
CA TYR A 46 5.37 5.61 6.65
C TYR A 46 5.60 6.53 7.85
N SER A 47 5.23 7.80 7.74
CA SER A 47 5.36 8.75 8.85
C SER A 47 4.46 8.38 10.03
N VAL A 48 3.21 7.98 9.79
CA VAL A 48 2.27 7.53 10.83
C VAL A 48 2.82 6.30 11.55
N LEU A 49 3.30 5.30 10.81
CA LEU A 49 3.90 4.09 11.39
C LEU A 49 5.15 4.41 12.21
N GLN A 50 6.01 5.30 11.71
CA GLN A 50 7.21 5.73 12.43
C GLN A 50 6.86 6.45 13.74
N GLN A 51 5.84 7.33 13.71
CA GLN A 51 5.36 8.01 14.91
C GLN A 51 4.77 7.02 15.92
N ALA A 52 3.97 6.05 15.46
CA ALA A 52 3.43 5.00 16.31
C ALA A 52 4.54 4.15 16.94
N LEU A 53 5.59 3.80 16.18
CA LEU A 53 6.75 3.08 16.69
C LEU A 53 7.53 3.86 17.76
N LEU A 54 7.73 5.16 17.55
CA LEU A 54 8.39 6.02 18.53
C LEU A 54 7.56 6.14 19.81
N LYS A 55 6.24 6.28 19.66
CA LYS A 55 5.32 6.30 20.80
C LYS A 55 5.34 4.98 21.57
N SER A 56 5.35 3.85 20.88
CA SER A 56 5.45 2.54 21.53
C SER A 56 6.78 2.34 22.27
N GLN A 57 7.89 2.88 21.76
CA GLN A 57 9.17 2.87 22.48
C GLN A 57 9.14 3.77 23.73
N ALA A 58 8.47 4.93 23.65
CA ALA A 58 8.29 5.82 24.79
C ALA A 58 7.39 5.18 25.87
N ASP A 59 6.32 4.50 25.47
CA ASP A 59 5.41 3.81 26.39
C ASP A 59 6.08 2.61 27.09
N LEU A 60 6.97 1.89 26.39
CA LEU A 60 7.74 0.78 26.96
C LEU A 60 8.92 1.28 27.81
N GLY A 61 9.41 2.49 27.57
CA GLY A 61 10.61 3.05 28.21
C GLY A 61 11.92 2.48 27.66
N TYR A 62 11.88 1.60 26.66
CA TYR A 62 13.04 1.02 25.99
C TYR A 62 12.70 0.62 24.56
N LYS A 63 13.74 0.36 23.74
CA LYS A 63 13.57 -0.13 22.37
C LYS A 63 13.48 -1.66 22.37
N PRO A 64 12.33 -2.26 22.01
CA PRO A 64 12.18 -3.70 22.05
C PRO A 64 13.05 -4.38 20.97
N ALA A 65 13.66 -5.51 21.33
CA ALA A 65 14.45 -6.34 20.46
C ALA A 65 13.53 -7.17 19.53
N CYS A 66 13.02 -6.52 18.48
CA CYS A 66 12.27 -7.15 17.40
C CYS A 66 12.92 -6.81 16.05
N PHE A 67 13.90 -7.60 15.62
CA PHE A 67 14.58 -7.40 14.35
C PHE A 67 15.11 -8.72 13.79
N TYR A 68 15.22 -8.79 12.47
CA TYR A 68 15.84 -9.92 11.80
C TYR A 68 17.34 -9.66 11.61
N ILE A 69 18.16 -10.68 11.80
CA ILE A 69 19.60 -10.62 11.53
C ILE A 69 19.81 -11.17 10.12
N LYS A 70 20.45 -10.38 9.26
CA LYS A 70 20.86 -10.86 7.94
C LYS A 70 21.82 -12.04 8.10
N PRO A 71 21.72 -13.10 7.28
CA PRO A 71 22.68 -14.20 7.30
C PRO A 71 24.11 -13.64 7.16
N GLY A 72 24.99 -13.96 8.13
CA GLY A 72 26.35 -13.42 8.25
C GLY A 72 26.55 -12.36 9.36
N GLY A 73 25.49 -11.88 10.02
CA GLY A 73 25.61 -11.04 11.22
C GLY A 73 25.86 -11.87 12.48
N LYS A 74 26.94 -11.59 13.24
CA LYS A 74 27.24 -12.26 14.52
C LYS A 74 26.32 -11.69 15.62
N LEU A 75 25.44 -12.52 16.18
CA LEU A 75 24.67 -12.18 17.38
C LEU A 75 25.32 -12.85 18.59
N THR A 76 25.88 -12.06 19.50
CA THR A 76 26.30 -12.56 20.81
C THR A 76 25.08 -12.66 21.71
N THR A 77 24.92 -13.88 22.26
CA THR A 77 24.08 -14.35 23.36
C THR A 77 22.67 -14.86 23.02
N THR A 78 22.66 -16.17 22.71
CA THR A 78 21.70 -17.21 23.20
C THR A 78 20.27 -17.13 22.61
N SER A 79 19.72 -18.07 21.86
CA SER A 79 20.07 -19.44 21.47
C SER A 79 19.25 -19.79 20.22
N ASN A 80 19.86 -20.52 19.28
CA ASN A 80 19.22 -21.38 18.28
C ASN A 80 18.42 -20.69 17.16
N ASN A 81 18.96 -20.87 15.95
CA ASN A 81 18.38 -20.62 14.62
C ASN A 81 18.64 -19.24 14.02
N GLN A 82 19.23 -19.30 12.82
CA GLN A 82 19.54 -18.19 11.94
C GLN A 82 18.30 -17.29 11.74
N GLY A 83 18.35 -16.01 12.15
CA GLY A 83 17.41 -15.03 11.62
C GLY A 83 16.96 -13.82 12.46
N GLY A 84 17.30 -13.64 13.75
CA GLY A 84 16.86 -12.44 14.50
C GLY A 84 16.56 -12.64 15.99
N ILE A 85 16.54 -11.55 16.77
CA ILE A 85 15.92 -11.56 18.10
C ILE A 85 14.43 -11.23 17.92
N ARG A 86 13.57 -12.19 18.25
CA ARG A 86 12.09 -12.08 18.13
C ARG A 86 11.37 -12.10 19.47
N THR A 87 12.10 -12.16 20.58
CA THR A 87 11.56 -12.36 21.94
C THR A 87 10.54 -11.28 22.33
N GLU A 88 10.75 -10.04 21.90
CA GLU A 88 9.89 -8.89 22.25
C GLU A 88 8.99 -8.42 21.10
N CYS A 89 8.94 -9.15 19.99
CA CYS A 89 8.08 -8.79 18.85
C CYS A 89 6.59 -8.79 19.19
N LEU A 90 6.14 -9.67 20.10
CA LEU A 90 4.75 -9.71 20.55
C LEU A 90 4.39 -8.46 21.36
N ILE A 91 5.29 -8.03 22.25
CA ILE A 91 5.10 -6.82 23.07
C ILE A 91 5.09 -5.58 22.17
N LEU A 92 6.03 -5.52 21.22
CA LEU A 92 6.09 -4.44 20.25
C LEU A 92 4.81 -4.41 19.39
N SER A 93 4.38 -5.54 18.82
CA SER A 93 3.20 -5.56 17.96
C SER A 93 1.95 -5.16 18.74
N GLN A 94 1.76 -5.66 19.95
CA GLN A 94 0.63 -5.30 20.79
C GLN A 94 0.63 -3.78 21.13
N THR A 95 1.78 -3.25 21.52
CA THR A 95 1.91 -1.82 21.87
C THR A 95 1.80 -0.92 20.65
N LEU A 96 2.30 -1.38 19.50
CA LEU A 96 2.20 -0.66 18.23
C LEU A 96 0.75 -0.57 17.78
N MET A 97 0.01 -1.69 17.82
CA MET A 97 -1.39 -1.71 17.43
C MET A 97 -2.26 -0.89 18.39
N LYS A 98 -1.91 -0.81 19.68
CA LYS A 98 -2.56 0.11 20.63
C LYS A 98 -2.34 1.58 20.28
N ASN A 99 -1.17 1.93 19.75
CA ASN A 99 -0.82 3.29 19.38
C ASN A 99 -1.27 3.69 17.97
N LEU A 100 -1.73 2.73 17.18
CA LEU A 100 -2.38 2.95 15.89
C LEU A 100 -3.87 3.22 16.12
N ASN A 101 -4.41 4.22 15.42
CA ASN A 101 -5.84 4.53 15.49
C ASN A 101 -6.63 3.60 14.55
N ILE A 102 -6.88 2.37 15.01
CA ILE A 102 -7.55 1.32 14.23
C ILE A 102 -9.08 1.46 14.41
N ILE A 103 -9.80 1.59 13.30
CA ILE A 103 -11.26 1.69 13.29
C ILE A 103 -11.95 0.35 13.01
N ALA A 104 -11.28 -0.54 12.28
CA ALA A 104 -11.82 -1.86 11.96
C ALA A 104 -10.69 -2.89 11.89
N HIS A 105 -11.00 -4.10 12.35
CA HIS A 105 -10.11 -5.26 12.28
C HIS A 105 -10.88 -6.45 11.71
N CYS A 106 -10.43 -6.97 10.57
CA CYS A 106 -10.90 -8.22 10.00
C CYS A 106 -9.83 -9.29 10.16
N LYS A 107 -10.08 -10.35 10.93
CA LYS A 107 -9.11 -11.45 11.11
C LYS A 107 -8.94 -12.30 9.84
N ASN A 108 -10.04 -12.46 9.10
CA ASN A 108 -10.19 -13.19 7.85
C ASN A 108 -11.42 -12.61 7.13
N ASN A 109 -11.64 -13.00 5.87
CA ASN A 109 -12.79 -12.55 5.08
C ASN A 109 -12.96 -11.02 5.07
N ALA A 110 -11.87 -10.32 4.78
CA ALA A 110 -11.81 -8.87 4.83
C ALA A 110 -12.64 -8.22 3.70
N TYR A 111 -12.84 -8.91 2.58
CA TYR A 111 -13.79 -8.48 1.55
C TYR A 111 -15.18 -9.13 1.76
N PRO A 112 -16.29 -8.38 1.61
CA PRO A 112 -16.38 -6.94 1.31
C PRO A 112 -16.39 -6.03 2.55
N THR A 113 -16.25 -6.60 3.75
CA THR A 113 -16.58 -5.92 5.02
C THR A 113 -15.60 -4.83 5.43
N CYS A 114 -14.29 -5.08 5.33
CA CYS A 114 -13.23 -4.16 5.75
C CYS A 114 -12.51 -3.49 4.58
N ILE A 115 -12.46 -4.14 3.42
CA ILE A 115 -11.68 -3.65 2.27
C ILE A 115 -12.45 -3.79 0.96
N PRO A 116 -12.18 -2.91 -0.02
CA PRO A 116 -12.63 -3.11 -1.39
C PRO A 116 -11.89 -4.29 -2.04
N LYS A 117 -12.36 -4.70 -3.21
CA LYS A 117 -11.73 -5.78 -3.98
C LYS A 117 -10.36 -5.30 -4.51
N TYR A 118 -9.29 -5.81 -3.91
CA TYR A 118 -7.92 -5.62 -4.39
C TYR A 118 -7.47 -6.76 -5.30
N LYS A 119 -6.66 -6.43 -6.30
CA LYS A 119 -5.94 -7.41 -7.12
C LYS A 119 -4.70 -7.90 -6.38
N GLY A 120 -4.45 -9.20 -6.42
CA GLY A 120 -3.22 -9.81 -5.92
C GLY A 120 -2.14 -9.88 -7.00
N PHE A 121 -0.92 -10.23 -6.61
CA PHE A 121 0.20 -10.34 -7.55
C PHE A 121 -0.01 -11.46 -8.59
N ASP A 122 -0.74 -12.51 -8.22
CA ASP A 122 -1.21 -13.57 -9.12
C ASP A 122 -2.04 -12.98 -10.26
N THR A 123 -3.07 -12.21 -9.93
CA THR A 123 -3.95 -11.59 -10.93
C THR A 123 -3.26 -10.52 -11.76
N ILE A 124 -2.37 -9.71 -11.16
CA ILE A 124 -1.63 -8.67 -11.89
C ILE A 124 -0.67 -9.31 -12.90
N LYS A 125 0.03 -10.38 -12.52
CA LYS A 125 0.95 -11.07 -13.45
C LYS A 125 0.24 -11.72 -14.63
N LEU A 126 -0.95 -12.26 -14.41
CA LEU A 126 -1.80 -12.80 -15.48
C LEU A 126 -2.30 -11.70 -16.42
N GLU A 127 -2.64 -10.52 -15.89
CA GLU A 127 -3.05 -9.36 -16.71
C GLU A 127 -1.89 -8.80 -17.55
N ASP A 128 -0.69 -8.75 -16.99
CA ASP A 128 0.51 -8.27 -17.69
C ASP A 128 1.02 -9.29 -18.74
N ASN A 129 0.78 -10.59 -18.53
CA ASN A 129 1.25 -11.67 -19.40
C ASN A 129 0.12 -12.68 -19.67
N PRO A 130 -0.80 -12.37 -20.61
CA PRO A 130 -2.00 -13.20 -20.84
C PRO A 130 -1.69 -14.59 -21.42
N ASP A 131 -0.49 -14.80 -21.96
CA ASP A 131 -0.06 -16.10 -22.50
C ASP A 131 0.37 -17.09 -21.40
N MET A 132 0.53 -16.63 -20.16
CA MET A 132 0.91 -17.48 -19.03
C MET A 132 -0.31 -18.16 -18.41
N THR A 133 -0.15 -19.43 -18.04
CA THR A 133 -1.14 -20.17 -17.27
C THR A 133 -1.07 -19.81 -15.78
N GLU A 134 -2.17 -20.02 -15.04
CA GLU A 134 -2.22 -19.78 -13.58
C GLU A 134 -1.13 -20.57 -12.84
N ASP A 135 -0.84 -21.81 -13.28
CA ASP A 135 0.18 -22.66 -12.68
C ASP A 135 1.60 -22.10 -12.88
N GLU A 136 1.91 -21.54 -14.05
CA GLU A 136 3.19 -20.88 -14.33
C GLU A 136 3.36 -19.61 -13.49
N VAL A 137 2.28 -18.84 -13.31
CA VAL A 137 2.29 -17.65 -12.46
C VAL A 137 2.50 -18.02 -11.00
N HIS A 138 1.81 -19.06 -10.52
CA HIS A 138 2.00 -19.57 -9.16
C HIS A 138 3.40 -20.13 -8.94
N ALA A 139 3.99 -20.79 -9.93
CA ALA A 139 5.37 -21.26 -9.88
C ALA A 139 6.37 -20.09 -9.77
N GLN A 140 6.15 -19.00 -10.52
CA GLN A 140 6.99 -17.80 -10.43
C GLN A 140 6.79 -16.98 -9.15
N LEU A 141 5.62 -17.07 -8.53
CA LEU A 141 5.29 -16.39 -7.27
C LEU A 141 5.49 -17.28 -6.04
N ASN A 142 6.22 -18.39 -6.20
CA ASN A 142 6.56 -19.26 -5.09
C ASN A 142 7.29 -18.47 -3.99
N GLY A 143 6.69 -18.44 -2.79
CA GLY A 143 7.17 -17.67 -1.63
C GLY A 143 6.41 -16.37 -1.34
N ILE A 144 5.55 -15.91 -2.26
CA ILE A 144 4.80 -14.63 -2.16
C ILE A 144 3.28 -14.89 -2.01
N LYS A 145 2.90 -16.09 -1.59
CA LYS A 145 1.51 -16.57 -1.57
C LYS A 145 0.55 -15.68 -0.79
N SER A 146 1.02 -15.03 0.28
CA SER A 146 0.14 -14.16 1.07
C SER A 146 -0.29 -12.90 0.33
N TYR A 147 0.32 -12.57 -0.81
CA TYR A 147 -0.13 -11.48 -1.67
C TYR A 147 -0.96 -11.94 -2.87
N TRP A 148 -1.39 -13.20 -2.89
CA TRP A 148 -2.40 -13.68 -3.83
C TRP A 148 -3.76 -13.06 -3.52
N GLN A 149 -4.57 -12.85 -4.55
CA GLN A 149 -5.86 -12.17 -4.42
C GLN A 149 -6.75 -12.87 -3.40
N SER A 150 -6.83 -14.21 -3.46
CA SER A 150 -7.61 -15.01 -2.51
C SER A 150 -7.16 -14.81 -1.05
N ASN A 151 -5.86 -14.71 -0.81
CA ASN A 151 -5.32 -14.52 0.53
C ASN A 151 -5.55 -13.10 1.05
N ILE A 152 -5.36 -12.08 0.21
CA ILE A 152 -5.64 -10.68 0.58
C ILE A 152 -7.11 -10.49 0.96
N LEU A 153 -8.03 -11.07 0.18
CA LEU A 153 -9.46 -10.87 0.37
C LEU A 153 -10.02 -11.73 1.51
N TYR A 154 -9.56 -12.97 1.66
CA TYR A 154 -10.27 -13.96 2.48
C TYR A 154 -9.46 -14.56 3.63
N LYS A 155 -8.13 -14.49 3.61
CA LYS A 155 -7.29 -15.21 4.58
C LYS A 155 -6.52 -14.29 5.53
N ASN A 156 -5.97 -13.20 5.03
CA ASN A 156 -5.05 -12.37 5.79
C ASN A 156 -5.80 -11.47 6.78
N PRO A 157 -5.25 -11.26 7.98
CA PRO A 157 -5.75 -10.25 8.89
C PRO A 157 -5.46 -8.84 8.37
N VAL A 158 -6.49 -7.99 8.44
CA VAL A 158 -6.50 -6.62 7.91
C VAL A 158 -6.92 -5.64 9.00
N TYR A 159 -6.15 -4.57 9.13
CA TYR A 159 -6.42 -3.47 10.05
C TYR A 159 -6.65 -2.19 9.24
N VAL A 160 -7.81 -1.55 9.44
CA VAL A 160 -8.15 -0.29 8.80
C VAL A 160 -7.96 0.82 9.82
N LEU A 161 -7.16 1.83 9.48
CA LEU A 161 -6.89 2.99 10.31
C LEU A 161 -7.94 4.08 10.06
N ALA A 162 -8.13 4.95 11.05
CA ALA A 162 -9.08 6.06 10.99
C ALA A 162 -8.84 7.03 9.83
N ASP A 163 -7.62 7.11 9.30
CA ASP A 163 -7.28 7.96 8.17
C ASP A 163 -7.40 7.24 6.81
N GLY A 164 -8.00 6.06 6.79
CA GLY A 164 -8.27 5.26 5.58
C GLY A 164 -7.12 4.36 5.15
N GLN A 165 -6.00 4.32 5.88
CA GLN A 165 -4.90 3.41 5.58
C GLN A 165 -5.26 1.97 5.93
N ILE A 166 -4.75 1.03 5.15
CA ILE A 166 -4.98 -0.41 5.35
C ILE A 166 -3.63 -1.07 5.63
N VAL A 167 -3.53 -1.76 6.76
CA VAL A 167 -2.36 -2.54 7.14
C VAL A 167 -2.73 -4.02 7.05
N LEU A 168 -2.06 -4.71 6.14
CA LEU A 168 -2.16 -6.16 5.98
C LEU A 168 -1.06 -6.80 6.81
N HIS A 169 -1.42 -7.73 7.70
CA HIS A 169 -0.43 -8.50 8.43
C HIS A 169 -0.21 -9.85 7.75
N TYR A 170 1.06 -10.15 7.46
CA TYR A 170 1.51 -11.42 6.90
C TYR A 170 1.65 -12.42 8.04
N ASN A 171 0.94 -13.54 7.94
CA ASN A 171 1.07 -14.69 8.84
C ASN A 171 1.77 -15.84 8.11
#